data_AF-A0A2P5YC04-F1
#
_entry.id   AF-A0A2P5YC04-F1
#
_cell.length_a   1.000
_cell.length_b   1.000
_cell.length_c   1.000
_cell.angle_alpha   90.00
_cell.angle_beta   90.00
_cell.angle_gamma   90.00
#
_symmetry.space_group_name_H-M   'P 1'
#
loop_
_entity.id
_entity.type
_entity.pdbx_description
1 polymer ?
#
loop_
_entity_poly.entity_id
_entity_poly.type
_entity_poly.pdbx_seq_one_letter_code
_entity_poly.pdbx_strand_id
1 'polypeptide(L)'
;MIHFPFYGNLVVKSISYNTRKLDLIDPKSCVHEVFLNLNLSLTPFRYYYVVKNYTYLNCSVPINGNSIPCLSGYGHHVYTVKPSVNVPDSCRAIKTVEIPFGYSSYLSDNSFGLGLTWELPKRDDEDGDDGFEEERTWVHLTTKKVPMIAGLVVLAAVAMVMKMKILYTKKMLVSNEDMENQFSEDLLAQQHKIPQALG
;
A
#
# COMPACT_ATOMS: atom_id res chain seq x y z
N MET A 1 9.11 26.21 -9.65
CA MET A 1 10.01 25.92 -8.51
C MET A 1 9.40 26.54 -7.26
N ILE A 2 9.66 25.98 -6.09
CA ILE A 2 9.24 26.53 -4.79
C ILE A 2 10.50 26.78 -3.96
N HIS A 3 10.58 27.95 -3.36
CA HIS A 3 11.70 28.33 -2.50
C HIS A 3 11.37 28.02 -1.03
N PHE A 4 12.23 27.24 -0.37
CA PHE A 4 12.15 26.93 1.05
C PHE A 4 13.20 27.73 1.82
N PRO A 5 12.81 28.54 2.83
CA PRO A 5 13.71 29.51 3.48
C PRO A 5 15.03 28.95 4.02
N PHE A 6 15.05 27.67 4.43
CA PHE A 6 16.20 27.05 5.10
C PHE A 6 16.92 26.00 4.24
N TYR A 7 16.51 25.80 2.98
CA TYR A 7 17.13 24.82 2.09
C TYR A 7 17.45 25.40 0.71
N GLY A 8 16.50 26.10 0.10
CA GLY A 8 16.62 26.62 -1.27
C GLY A 8 15.49 26.15 -2.17
N ASN A 9 15.78 26.02 -3.47
CA ASN A 9 14.76 25.79 -4.49
C ASN A 9 14.54 24.30 -4.75
N LEU A 10 13.27 23.90 -4.75
CA LEU A 10 12.83 22.56 -5.17
C LEU A 10 11.94 22.67 -6.42
N VAL A 11 12.02 21.66 -7.27
CA VAL A 11 11.26 21.60 -8.53
C VAL A 11 9.92 20.93 -8.25
N VAL A 12 8.84 21.50 -8.78
CA VAL A 12 7.51 20.89 -8.67
C VAL A 12 7.40 19.79 -9.72
N LYS A 13 7.12 18.56 -9.27
CA LYS A 13 6.84 17.41 -10.13
C LYS A 13 5.35 17.37 -10.49
N SER A 14 4.50 17.43 -9.48
CA SER A 14 3.04 17.40 -9.63
C SER A 14 2.34 18.02 -8.43
N ILE A 15 1.13 18.53 -8.67
CA ILE A 15 0.22 19.03 -7.64
C ILE A 15 -1.11 18.34 -7.83
N SER A 16 -1.59 17.66 -6.80
CA SER A 16 -2.93 17.10 -6.71
C SER A 16 -3.71 17.86 -5.65
N TYR A 17 -4.68 18.66 -6.08
CA TYR A 17 -5.49 19.48 -5.17
C TYR A 17 -6.47 18.64 -4.35
N ASN A 18 -7.10 17.63 -4.95
CA ASN A 18 -8.06 16.74 -4.28
C ASN A 18 -7.41 16.02 -3.08
N THR A 19 -6.22 15.44 -3.30
CA THR A 19 -5.48 14.77 -2.22
C THR A 19 -4.59 15.72 -1.42
N ARG A 20 -4.53 17.02 -1.77
CA ARG A 20 -3.59 18.01 -1.22
C ARG A 20 -2.16 17.48 -1.17
N LYS A 21 -1.68 16.97 -2.30
CA LYS A 21 -0.34 16.41 -2.45
C LYS A 21 0.50 17.26 -3.39
N LEU A 22 1.65 17.70 -2.90
CA LEU A 22 2.68 18.39 -3.66
C LEU A 22 3.89 17.46 -3.74
N ASP A 23 4.16 16.94 -4.93
CA ASP A 23 5.36 16.15 -5.17
C ASP A 23 6.48 17.06 -5.67
N LEU A 24 7.61 17.02 -4.97
CA LEU A 24 8.80 17.82 -5.27
C LEU A 24 9.97 16.93 -5.69
N ILE A 25 10.80 17.49 -6.57
CA ILE A 25 12.07 16.93 -7.02
C ILE A 25 13.20 17.83 -6.54
N ASP A 26 14.24 17.21 -6.01
CA ASP A 26 15.50 17.88 -5.75
C ASP A 26 16.34 17.97 -7.04
N PRO A 27 16.73 19.16 -7.50
CA PRO A 27 17.53 19.32 -8.72
C PRO A 27 18.92 18.70 -8.62
N LYS A 28 19.45 18.48 -7.40
CA LYS A 28 20.72 17.77 -7.18
C LYS A 28 20.57 16.25 -7.14
N SER A 29 19.33 15.74 -7.26
CA SER A 29 19.01 14.32 -7.18
C SER A 29 19.43 13.67 -5.85
N CYS A 30 19.38 14.41 -4.75
CA CYS A 30 19.72 13.96 -3.41
C CYS A 30 18.61 14.32 -2.40
N VAL A 31 17.48 13.61 -2.46
CA VAL A 31 16.34 13.87 -1.56
C VAL A 31 16.71 13.74 -0.07
N HIS A 32 17.66 12.88 0.28
CA HIS A 32 18.14 12.72 1.65
C HIS A 32 18.94 13.91 2.16
N GLU A 33 19.57 14.71 1.29
CA GLU A 33 20.16 16.01 1.64
C GLU A 33 19.04 17.01 1.96
N VAL A 34 17.95 16.98 1.19
CA VAL A 34 16.77 17.81 1.46
C VAL A 34 16.21 17.48 2.84
N PHE A 35 15.89 16.21 3.10
CA PHE A 35 15.33 15.76 4.38
C PHE A 35 16.19 16.13 5.60
N LEU A 36 17.52 16.10 5.45
CA LEU A 36 18.45 16.44 6.53
C LEU A 36 18.41 17.93 6.92
N ASN A 37 18.11 18.81 5.95
CA ASN A 37 18.29 20.25 6.05
C ASN A 37 16.97 21.06 5.94
N LEU A 38 15.90 20.46 5.42
CA LEU A 38 14.60 21.10 5.25
C LEU A 38 13.96 21.41 6.59
N ASN A 39 13.57 22.66 6.78
CA ASN A 39 12.77 23.10 7.90
C ASN A 39 11.43 23.66 7.38
N LEU A 40 10.34 22.98 7.73
CA LEU A 40 8.99 23.31 7.30
C LEU A 40 8.24 24.21 8.29
N SER A 41 8.80 24.50 9.47
CA SER A 41 8.10 25.20 10.56
C SER A 41 7.66 26.63 10.20
N LEU A 42 8.31 27.28 9.23
CA LEU A 42 7.92 28.60 8.71
C LEU A 42 7.19 28.53 7.37
N THR A 43 6.64 27.37 7.02
CA THR A 43 5.92 27.14 5.77
C THR A 43 4.52 26.59 6.06
N PRO A 44 3.53 26.77 5.15
CA PRO A 44 2.22 26.13 5.29
C PRO A 44 2.26 24.62 5.00
N PHE A 45 3.43 24.06 4.70
CA PHE A 45 3.59 22.68 4.29
C PHE A 45 3.98 21.78 5.47
N ARG A 46 3.55 20.53 5.39
CA ARG A 46 4.04 19.43 6.24
C ARG A 46 4.28 18.19 5.37
N TYR A 47 4.94 17.18 5.91
CA TYR A 47 5.13 15.92 5.18
C TYR A 47 3.78 15.26 4.88
N TYR A 48 3.63 14.77 3.64
CA TYR A 48 2.43 14.04 3.22
C TYR A 48 2.34 12.66 3.90
N TYR A 49 3.47 12.00 4.12
CA TYR A 49 3.57 10.70 4.77
C TYR A 49 3.95 10.83 6.25
N VAL A 50 3.58 9.84 7.05
CA VAL A 50 3.89 9.76 8.49
C VAL A 50 5.40 9.78 8.70
N VAL A 51 5.88 10.70 9.52
CA VAL A 51 7.30 10.83 9.88
C VAL A 51 7.71 9.94 11.04
N LYS A 52 8.99 9.58 11.07
CA LYS A 52 9.65 8.89 12.18
C LYS A 52 11.02 9.52 12.40
N ASN A 53 11.54 9.38 13.61
CA ASN A 53 12.91 9.79 13.90
C ASN A 53 13.91 8.86 13.20
N TYR A 54 14.81 9.46 12.43
CA TYR A 54 15.98 8.80 11.85
C TYR A 54 17.23 9.62 12.18
N THR A 55 18.29 8.92 12.55
CA THR A 55 19.60 9.50 12.78
C THR A 55 20.47 9.25 11.55
N TYR A 56 21.06 10.32 11.02
CA TYR A 56 22.08 10.23 9.99
C TYR A 56 23.43 9.96 10.64
N LEU A 57 24.14 8.95 10.17
CA LEU A 57 25.49 8.58 10.62
C LEU A 57 26.48 8.83 9.51
N ASN A 58 27.67 9.34 9.84
CA ASN A 58 28.84 9.35 8.96
C ASN A 58 29.86 8.34 9.49
N CYS A 59 30.18 7.33 8.69
CA CYS A 59 31.13 6.28 9.05
C CYS A 59 32.41 6.37 8.21
N SER A 60 33.56 6.16 8.84
CA SER A 60 34.85 6.13 8.14
C SER A 60 35.08 4.83 7.35
N VAL A 61 34.34 3.77 7.69
CA VAL A 61 34.32 2.50 6.97
C VAL A 61 32.88 2.10 6.63
N PRO A 62 32.66 1.33 5.55
CA PRO A 62 31.34 0.78 5.24
C PRO A 62 30.85 -0.13 6.37
N ILE A 63 29.59 0.02 6.75
CA ILE A 63 28.88 -0.89 7.66
C ILE A 63 27.80 -1.66 6.90
N ASN A 64 27.18 -2.66 7.56
CA ASN A 64 26.09 -3.41 6.97
C ASN A 64 24.88 -2.50 6.66
N GLY A 65 24.39 -2.56 5.43
CA GLY A 65 23.30 -1.73 4.92
C GLY A 65 23.72 -0.86 3.74
N ASN A 66 22.75 -0.13 3.18
CA ASN A 66 22.98 0.73 2.03
C ASN A 66 23.31 2.15 2.49
N SER A 67 24.51 2.62 2.14
CA SER A 67 24.86 4.03 2.32
C SER A 67 24.11 4.90 1.31
N ILE A 68 23.82 6.15 1.69
CA ILE A 68 23.19 7.17 0.87
C ILE A 68 24.24 7.69 -0.12
N PRO A 69 24.19 7.35 -1.43
CA PRO A 69 25.30 7.59 -2.35
C PRO A 69 25.60 9.07 -2.53
N CYS A 70 24.57 9.91 -2.63
CA CYS A 70 24.74 11.35 -2.86
C CYS A 70 25.27 12.13 -1.64
N LEU A 71 25.25 11.52 -0.44
CA LEU A 71 25.86 12.08 0.77
C LEU A 71 27.17 11.37 1.15
N SER A 72 27.51 10.29 0.45
CA SER A 72 28.70 9.48 0.70
C SER A 72 29.81 9.83 -0.28
N GLY A 73 31.05 9.48 0.08
CA GLY A 73 32.23 9.73 -0.72
C GLY A 73 33.42 8.89 -0.26
N TYR A 74 34.62 9.26 -0.70
CA TYR A 74 35.83 8.56 -0.31
C TYR A 74 36.07 8.69 1.20
N GLY A 75 36.13 7.56 1.92
CA GLY A 75 36.34 7.52 3.37
C GLY A 75 35.15 8.03 4.21
N HIS A 76 34.00 8.28 3.59
CA HIS A 76 32.80 8.80 4.24
C HIS A 76 31.56 8.07 3.74
N HIS A 77 30.95 7.29 4.62
CA HIS A 77 29.78 6.48 4.30
C HIS A 77 28.60 6.94 5.15
N VAL A 78 27.59 7.52 4.51
CA VAL A 78 26.44 8.11 5.22
C VAL A 78 25.27 7.14 5.23
N TYR A 79 24.67 6.94 6.40
CA TYR A 79 23.55 6.02 6.60
C TYR A 79 22.40 6.69 7.35
N THR A 80 21.17 6.25 7.14
CA THR A 80 20.04 6.54 8.04
C THR A 80 19.75 5.34 8.93
N VAL A 81 19.72 5.52 10.24
CA VAL A 81 19.35 4.47 11.21
C VAL A 81 18.22 4.93 12.11
N LYS A 82 17.50 3.98 12.71
CA LYS A 82 16.57 4.31 13.81
C LYS A 82 17.39 4.70 15.06
N PRO A 83 16.90 5.61 15.92
CA PRO A 83 17.62 6.08 17.11
C PRO A 83 18.05 4.98 18.09
N SER A 84 17.38 3.82 18.08
CA SER A 84 17.67 2.69 18.98
C SER A 84 18.86 1.82 18.54
N VAL A 85 19.52 2.15 17.43
CA VAL A 85 20.64 1.36 16.90
C VAL A 85 21.94 1.78 17.61
N ASN A 86 22.69 0.79 18.10
CA ASN A 86 24.03 1.04 18.63
C ASN A 86 24.94 1.55 17.51
N VAL A 87 25.50 2.74 17.70
CA VAL A 87 26.39 3.39 16.73
C VAL A 87 27.80 2.77 16.87
N PRO A 88 28.36 2.17 15.81
CA PRO A 88 29.74 1.65 15.85
C PRO A 88 30.76 2.77 16.07
N ASP A 89 31.94 2.43 16.61
CA ASP A 89 33.02 3.40 16.87
C ASP A 89 33.54 4.10 15.60
N SER A 90 33.41 3.42 14.45
CA SER A 90 33.76 3.99 13.15
C SER A 90 32.76 5.05 12.66
N CYS A 91 31.65 5.23 13.34
CA CYS A 91 30.54 6.08 12.95
C CYS A 91 30.32 7.22 13.94
N ARG A 92 29.88 8.37 13.42
CA ARG A 92 29.46 9.52 14.22
C ARG A 92 28.08 9.97 13.80
N ALA A 93 27.23 10.32 14.77
CA ALA A 93 25.94 10.91 14.48
C ALA A 93 26.11 12.33 13.92
N ILE A 94 25.47 12.58 12.77
CA ILE A 94 25.40 13.91 12.15
C ILE A 94 24.23 14.68 12.78
N LYS A 95 23.01 14.13 12.64
CA LYS A 95 21.76 14.78 13.06
C LYS A 95 20.64 13.75 13.11
N THR A 96 19.68 13.96 14.01
CA THR A 96 18.41 13.25 14.02
C THR A 96 17.33 14.16 13.45
N VAL A 97 16.54 13.64 12.51
CA VAL A 97 15.45 14.37 11.84
C VAL A 97 14.20 13.50 11.74
N GLU A 98 13.04 14.16 11.71
CA GLU A 98 11.75 13.51 11.48
C GLU A 98 11.47 13.45 9.98
N ILE A 99 11.55 12.24 9.41
CA ILE A 99 11.42 12.01 7.98
C ILE A 99 10.52 10.79 7.72
N PRO A 100 9.85 10.71 6.56
CA PRO A 100 8.86 9.66 6.32
C PRO A 100 9.46 8.26 6.11
N PHE A 101 10.72 8.18 5.67
CA PHE A 101 11.41 6.92 5.41
C PHE A 101 12.92 7.05 5.53
N GLY A 102 13.58 5.97 5.96
CA GLY A 102 15.03 5.82 5.84
C GLY A 102 15.45 5.57 4.39
N TYR A 103 16.76 5.54 4.14
CA TYR A 103 17.30 5.29 2.82
C TYR A 103 16.96 3.89 2.29
N SER A 104 16.61 3.84 1.00
CA SER A 104 16.39 2.62 0.23
C SER A 104 16.77 2.89 -1.22
N SER A 105 17.50 1.97 -1.85
CA SER A 105 17.87 2.06 -3.27
C SER A 105 16.66 2.01 -4.20
N TYR A 106 15.51 1.49 -3.74
CA TYR A 106 14.26 1.53 -4.50
C TYR A 106 13.61 2.92 -4.52
N LEU A 107 14.06 3.84 -3.66
CA LEU A 107 13.53 5.19 -3.52
C LEU A 107 14.49 6.26 -4.07
N SER A 108 15.64 5.86 -4.63
CA SER A 108 16.72 6.78 -5.01
C SER A 108 16.61 7.38 -6.42
N ASP A 109 15.64 6.95 -7.22
CA ASP A 109 15.44 7.38 -8.60
C ASP A 109 14.57 8.66 -8.74
N ASN A 110 14.36 9.40 -7.63
CA ASN A 110 13.43 10.52 -7.54
C ASN A 110 11.96 10.18 -7.91
N SER A 111 11.60 8.89 -8.05
CA SER A 111 10.22 8.48 -8.33
C SER A 111 9.31 8.76 -7.13
N PHE A 112 9.80 8.43 -5.93
CA PHE A 112 9.17 8.63 -4.64
C PHE A 112 9.58 9.99 -4.03
N GLY A 113 9.32 11.05 -4.80
CA GLY A 113 9.74 12.42 -4.51
C GLY A 113 9.34 12.94 -3.10
N LEU A 114 9.85 14.11 -2.74
CA LEU A 114 9.50 14.79 -1.50
C LEU A 114 8.02 15.20 -1.55
N GLY A 115 7.17 14.39 -0.93
CA GLY A 115 5.73 14.61 -0.84
C GLY A 115 5.38 15.51 0.35
N LEU A 116 4.82 16.68 0.06
CA LEU A 116 4.29 17.61 1.06
C LEU A 116 2.77 17.74 0.93
N THR A 117 2.13 18.16 2.01
CA THR A 117 0.70 18.50 2.05
C THR A 117 0.51 19.84 2.74
N TRP A 118 -0.66 20.44 2.55
CA TRP A 118 -1.07 21.70 3.16
C TRP A 118 -2.48 21.60 3.71
N GLU A 119 -2.85 22.50 4.61
CA GLU A 119 -4.22 22.68 5.05
C GLU A 119 -4.90 23.82 4.29
N LEU A 120 -6.20 23.67 4.09
CA LEU A 120 -7.03 24.80 3.69
C LEU A 120 -7.41 25.56 4.95
N PRO A 121 -7.37 26.90 4.94
CA PRO A 121 -8.00 27.66 6.02
C PRO A 121 -9.45 27.24 6.13
N LYS A 122 -9.94 27.02 7.35
CA LYS A 122 -11.39 26.93 7.58
C LYS A 122 -11.96 28.26 7.11
N ARG A 123 -12.89 28.23 6.16
CA ARG A 123 -13.67 29.42 5.84
C ARG A 123 -14.64 29.58 7.01
N ASP A 124 -14.55 30.71 7.70
CA ASP A 124 -15.53 31.12 8.69
C ASP A 124 -16.76 31.70 7.96
N ASP A 125 -17.31 30.93 7.00
CA ASP A 125 -18.54 31.29 6.31
C ASP A 125 -19.69 30.67 7.11
N GLU A 126 -20.56 31.56 7.60
CA GLU A 126 -21.69 31.36 8.49
C GLU A 126 -22.63 30.20 8.09
N ASP A 127 -23.17 29.53 9.12
CA ASP A 127 -24.36 28.65 9.14
C ASP A 127 -24.96 28.31 7.75
N GLY A 128 -24.47 27.21 7.18
CA GLY A 128 -25.05 26.58 6.01
C GLY A 128 -24.79 25.08 6.07
N ASP A 129 -25.76 24.34 6.58
CA ASP A 129 -25.90 22.89 6.42
C ASP A 129 -25.83 22.55 4.91
N ASP A 130 -24.68 22.07 4.45
CA ASP A 130 -24.62 21.24 3.24
C ASP A 130 -23.46 20.25 3.37
N GLY A 131 -23.82 18.98 3.29
CA GLY A 131 -22.93 17.84 3.50
C GLY A 131 -22.04 17.62 2.29
N PHE A 132 -20.73 17.64 2.51
CA PHE A 132 -19.81 16.89 1.67
C PHE A 132 -18.61 16.41 2.50
N GLU A 133 -18.77 15.26 3.14
CA GLU A 133 -17.68 14.53 3.79
C GLU A 133 -16.81 13.88 2.70
N GLU A 134 -15.78 14.59 2.26
CA GLU A 134 -14.73 14.05 1.40
C GLU A 134 -13.81 13.13 2.23
N GLU A 135 -13.79 11.86 1.83
CA GLU A 135 -13.09 10.74 2.45
C GLU A 135 -11.63 11.05 2.84
N ARG A 136 -11.34 11.03 4.14
CA ARG A 136 -10.02 10.61 4.64
C ARG A 136 -10.17 9.46 5.61
N THR A 137 -9.71 8.32 5.12
CA THR A 137 -9.82 7.00 5.71
C THR A 137 -8.77 6.76 6.81
N TRP A 138 -9.25 6.19 7.94
CA TRP A 138 -8.57 5.37 8.95
C TRP A 138 -7.46 5.98 9.83
N VAL A 139 -7.72 6.09 11.15
CA VAL A 139 -7.24 5.21 12.24
C VAL A 139 -7.45 5.97 13.57
N HIS A 140 -8.62 5.83 14.18
CA HIS A 140 -8.71 5.75 15.65
C HIS A 140 -9.91 4.91 16.05
N LEU A 141 -9.61 3.99 16.96
CA LEU A 141 -10.44 2.95 17.49
C LEU A 141 -11.65 3.54 18.25
N THR A 142 -12.84 3.59 17.63
CA THR A 142 -14.10 3.67 18.38
C THR A 142 -15.15 2.80 17.72
N THR A 143 -15.53 1.76 18.45
CA THR A 143 -16.70 0.89 18.29
C THR A 143 -17.95 1.65 17.84
N LYS A 144 -18.29 1.60 16.55
CA LYS A 144 -19.64 1.90 16.06
C LYS A 144 -20.19 0.68 15.32
N LYS A 145 -21.32 0.18 15.82
CA LYS A 145 -22.08 -0.96 15.30
C LYS A 145 -22.46 -0.72 13.84
N VAL A 146 -21.79 -1.38 12.91
CA VAL A 146 -22.31 -1.57 11.54
C VAL A 146 -23.54 -2.48 11.66
N PRO A 147 -24.68 -2.19 11.00
CA PRO A 147 -25.90 -2.95 11.20
C PRO A 147 -25.66 -4.39 10.75
N MET A 148 -25.83 -5.30 11.70
CA MET A 148 -25.73 -6.77 11.57
C MET A 148 -26.53 -7.34 10.38
N ILE A 149 -27.44 -6.55 9.81
CA ILE A 149 -28.35 -6.88 8.72
C ILE A 149 -27.61 -7.06 7.38
N ALA A 150 -26.62 -6.22 7.05
CA ALA A 150 -25.91 -6.33 5.77
C ALA A 150 -25.09 -7.63 5.67
N GLY A 151 -24.45 -8.03 6.78
CA GLY A 151 -23.73 -9.31 6.87
C GLY A 151 -24.64 -10.53 6.73
N LEU A 152 -25.85 -10.48 7.31
CA LEU A 152 -26.84 -11.56 7.20
C LEU A 152 -27.35 -11.74 5.76
N VAL A 153 -27.56 -10.65 5.02
CA VAL A 153 -27.98 -10.71 3.61
C VAL A 153 -26.90 -11.36 2.74
N VAL A 154 -25.63 -10.99 2.96
CA VAL A 154 -24.51 -11.60 2.21
C VAL A 154 -24.35 -13.08 2.55
N LEU A 155 -24.44 -13.47 3.82
CA LEU A 155 -24.36 -14.87 4.24
C LEU A 155 -25.51 -15.71 3.64
N ALA A 156 -26.73 -15.17 3.61
CA ALA A 156 -27.87 -15.85 3.00
C ALA A 156 -27.67 -16.05 1.49
N ALA A 157 -27.17 -15.03 0.78
CA ALA A 157 -26.89 -15.12 -0.66
C ALA A 157 -25.81 -16.18 -0.96
N VAL A 158 -24.73 -16.22 -0.18
CA VAL A 158 -23.67 -17.24 -0.33
C VAL A 158 -24.21 -18.64 -0.08
N ALA A 159 -25.03 -18.82 0.96
CA ALA A 159 -25.66 -20.11 1.26
C ALA A 159 -26.61 -20.57 0.13
N MET A 160 -27.37 -19.65 -0.47
CA MET A 160 -28.25 -19.94 -1.62
C MET A 160 -27.45 -20.37 -2.85
N VAL A 161 -26.35 -19.69 -3.16
CA VAL A 161 -25.45 -20.05 -4.28
C VAL A 161 -24.80 -21.41 -4.04
N MET A 162 -24.31 -21.68 -2.82
CA MET A 162 -23.74 -22.97 -2.45
C MET A 162 -24.79 -24.09 -2.56
N LYS A 163 -26.01 -23.88 -2.07
CA LYS A 163 -27.12 -24.84 -2.23
C LYS A 163 -27.45 -25.07 -3.70
N MET A 164 -27.53 -24.02 -4.52
CA MET A 164 -27.80 -24.17 -5.95
C MET A 164 -26.68 -24.93 -6.66
N LYS A 165 -25.41 -24.66 -6.34
CA LYS A 165 -24.28 -25.45 -6.86
C LYS A 165 -24.38 -26.91 -6.45
N ILE A 166 -24.65 -27.20 -5.18
CA ILE A 166 -24.79 -28.57 -4.67
C ILE A 166 -25.97 -29.29 -5.33
N LEU A 167 -27.14 -28.63 -5.47
CA LEU A 167 -28.30 -29.20 -6.15
C LEU A 167 -28.03 -29.46 -7.63
N TYR A 168 -27.32 -28.54 -8.29
CA TYR A 168 -26.94 -28.70 -9.68
C TYR A 168 -25.97 -29.87 -9.86
N THR A 169 -24.94 -29.99 -9.01
CA THR A 169 -24.01 -31.13 -9.05
C THR A 169 -24.71 -32.45 -8.74
N LYS A 170 -25.62 -32.49 -7.75
CA LYS A 170 -26.42 -33.69 -7.47
C LYS A 170 -27.29 -34.08 -8.65
N LYS A 171 -27.95 -33.11 -9.31
CA LYS A 171 -28.77 -33.37 -10.50
C LYS A 171 -27.92 -33.90 -11.66
N MET A 172 -26.71 -33.38 -11.86
CA MET A 172 -25.77 -33.89 -12.86
C MET A 172 -25.31 -35.32 -12.56
N LEU A 173 -25.05 -35.65 -11.29
CA LEU A 173 -24.67 -37.02 -10.89
C LEU A 173 -25.81 -38.01 -11.10
N VAL A 174 -27.03 -37.68 -10.65
CA VAL A 174 -28.22 -38.52 -10.87
C VAL A 174 -28.47 -38.72 -12.37
N SER A 175 -28.39 -37.65 -13.17
CA SER A 175 -28.56 -37.76 -14.63
C SER A 175 -27.49 -38.65 -15.27
N ASN A 176 -26.29 -38.72 -14.70
CA ASN A 176 -25.22 -39.56 -15.21
C ASN A 176 -25.40 -41.03 -14.79
N GLU A 177 -25.82 -41.28 -13.54
CA GLU A 177 -26.20 -42.62 -13.05
C GLU A 177 -27.41 -43.18 -13.83
N ASP A 178 -28.43 -42.35 -14.10
CA ASP A 178 -29.58 -42.73 -14.92
C ASP A 178 -29.16 -43.13 -16.34
N MET A 179 -28.21 -42.39 -16.94
CA MET A 179 -27.67 -42.70 -18.27
C MET A 179 -26.84 -44.00 -18.28
N GLU A 180 -26.07 -44.26 -17.23
CA GLU A 180 -25.27 -45.49 -17.08
C GLU A 180 -26.15 -46.73 -16.82
N ASN A 181 -27.21 -46.57 -16.03
CA ASN A 181 -28.22 -47.61 -15.80
C ASN A 181 -28.99 -47.94 -17.09
N GLN A 182 -29.41 -46.93 -17.85
CA GLN A 182 -30.07 -47.11 -19.15
C GLN A 182 -29.17 -47.87 -20.13
N PHE A 183 -27.89 -47.50 -20.20
CA PHE A 183 -26.92 -48.19 -21.05
C PHE A 183 -26.70 -49.65 -20.65
N SER A 184 -26.67 -49.95 -19.34
CA SER A 184 -26.51 -51.31 -18.84
C SER A 184 -27.74 -52.19 -19.12
N GLU A 185 -28.95 -51.65 -18.96
CA GLU A 185 -30.21 -52.33 -19.32
C GLU A 185 -30.27 -52.65 -20.83
N ASP A 186 -29.88 -51.69 -21.68
CA ASP A 186 -29.84 -51.89 -23.13
C ASP A 186 -28.84 -52.99 -23.53
N LEU A 187 -27.69 -53.07 -22.86
CA LEU A 187 -26.67 -54.10 -23.09
C LEU A 187 -27.19 -55.50 -22.71
N LEU A 188 -27.89 -55.62 -21.57
CA LEU A 188 -28.51 -56.88 -21.12
C LEU A 188 -29.64 -57.31 -22.06
N ALA A 189 -30.45 -56.37 -22.56
CA ALA A 189 -31.50 -56.63 -23.53
C ALA A 189 -30.95 -57.12 -24.88
N GLN A 190 -29.77 -56.65 -25.30
CA GLN A 190 -29.10 -57.17 -26.50
C GLN A 190 -28.53 -58.57 -26.28
N GLN A 191 -27.95 -58.86 -25.12
CA GLN A 191 -27.36 -60.18 -24.83
C GLN A 191 -28.41 -61.30 -24.79
N HIS A 192 -29.63 -61.01 -24.32
CA HIS A 192 -30.76 -61.96 -24.38
C HIS A 192 -31.38 -62.15 -25.78
N LYS A 193 -30.97 -61.35 -26.78
CA LYS A 193 -31.43 -61.42 -28.18
C LYS A 193 -30.45 -62.09 -29.14
N ILE A 194 -29.34 -62.65 -28.66
CA ILE A 194 -28.40 -63.40 -29.52
C ILE A 194 -28.99 -64.81 -29.78
N PRO A 195 -29.44 -65.14 -31.01
CA PRO A 195 -29.76 -66.52 -31.35
C PRO A 195 -28.48 -67.36 -31.37
N GLN A 196 -28.48 -68.50 -30.68
CA GLN A 196 -27.44 -69.51 -30.86
C GLN A 196 -27.51 -70.03 -32.30
N ALA A 197 -26.53 -69.65 -33.11
CA ALA A 197 -26.35 -70.17 -34.45
C ALA A 197 -24.85 -70.27 -34.76
N LEU A 198 -24.23 -71.39 -34.38
CA LEU A 198 -23.19 -72.09 -35.15
C LEU A 198 -22.86 -73.42 -34.44
N GLY A 199 -23.17 -74.55 -35.09
CA GLY A 199 -22.71 -75.89 -34.69
C GLY A 199 -23.83 -76.87 -34.40
#